data_AF-A0A317J7Z3-F1
#
_entry.id   AF-A0A317J7Z3-F1
#
_cell.length_a   1.000
_cell.length_b   1.000
_cell.length_c   1.000
_cell.angle_alpha   90.00
_cell.angle_beta   90.00
_cell.angle_gamma   90.00
#
_symmetry.space_group_name_H-M   'P 1'
#
loop_
_entity.id
_entity.type
_entity.pdbx_description
1 polymer ?
#
loop_
_entity_poly.entity_id
_entity_poly.type
_entity_poly.pdbx_seq_one_letter_code
_entity_poly.pdbx_strand_id
1 'polypeptide(L)' 'MKQAPTDPNPPYGEKGGFRKITVTVPPDVYERLVRESARRKIAGEPNQLLSALLREAVYEYLNRLG' A
#
# COMPACT_ATOMS: atom_id res chain seq x y z
N MET A 1 18.87 14.42 8.40
CA MET A 1 19.13 13.78 7.09
C MET A 1 17.82 13.84 6.31
N LYS A 2 17.79 14.46 5.11
CA LYS A 2 16.61 14.40 4.24
C LYS A 2 16.49 12.96 3.74
N GLN A 3 15.52 12.20 4.22
CA GLN A 3 15.22 10.88 3.67
C GLN A 3 14.70 11.09 2.25
N ALA A 4 15.21 10.30 1.30
CA ALA A 4 14.67 10.28 -0.06
C ALA A 4 13.20 9.86 -0.04
N PRO A 5 12.38 10.28 -1.02
CA PRO A 5 10.99 9.85 -1.11
C PRO A 5 10.92 8.33 -1.09
N THR A 6 10.21 7.76 -0.12
CA THR A 6 10.07 6.30 -0.02
C THR A 6 9.01 5.88 -1.03
N ASP A 7 9.40 5.10 -2.04
CA ASP A 7 8.42 4.44 -2.91
C ASP A 7 7.65 3.40 -2.07
N PRO A 8 6.32 3.51 -1.93
CA PRO A 8 5.54 2.53 -1.19
C PRO A 8 5.52 1.15 -1.86
N ASN A 9 5.82 1.06 -3.16
CA ASN A 9 5.76 -0.17 -3.97
C ASN A 9 6.94 -0.29 -4.97
N PRO A 10 8.19 -0.39 -4.49
CA PRO A 10 9.37 -0.58 -5.32
C PRO A 10 9.31 -1.90 -6.11
N PRO A 11 10.03 -1.99 -7.24
CA PRO A 11 10.07 -3.19 -8.08
C PRO A 11 10.42 -4.47 -7.31
N TYR A 12 9.85 -5.59 -7.79
CA TYR A 12 10.09 -6.91 -7.22
C TYR A 12 11.58 -7.29 -7.28
N GLY A 13 12.17 -7.67 -6.15
CA GLY A 13 13.57 -8.10 -6.07
C GLY A 13 14.39 -7.34 -5.03
N GLU A 14 13.93 -6.15 -4.61
CA GLU A 14 14.52 -5.43 -3.47
C GLU A 14 14.06 -6.04 -2.13
N LYS A 15 14.55 -7.26 -1.85
CA LYS A 15 14.31 -7.94 -0.57
C LYS A 15 15.06 -7.22 0.55
N GLY A 16 14.40 -6.28 1.22
CA GLY A 16 14.94 -5.64 2.42
C GLY A 16 14.12 -4.47 3.01
N GLY A 17 13.29 -3.80 2.21
CA GLY A 17 12.63 -2.55 2.60
C GLY A 17 11.35 -2.67 3.45
N PHE A 18 10.84 -3.88 3.70
CA PHE A 18 9.53 -4.04 4.34
C PHE A 18 9.61 -4.61 5.75
N ARG A 19 8.78 -4.05 6.64
CA ARG A 19 8.41 -4.65 7.92
C ARG A 19 6.97 -5.16 7.80
N LYS A 20 6.75 -6.43 8.11
CA LYS A 20 5.41 -7.02 8.12
C LYS A 20 4.70 -6.60 9.40
N ILE A 21 3.46 -6.16 9.26
CA ILE A 21 2.55 -5.87 10.37
C ILE A 21 1.27 -6.68 10.16
N THR A 22 0.64 -7.08 11.26
CA THR A 22 -0.72 -7.61 11.26
C THR A 22 -1.64 -6.52 11.76
N VAL A 23 -2.72 -6.23 11.04
CA VAL A 23 -3.66 -5.17 11.38
C VAL A 23 -5.08 -5.71 11.40
N THR A 24 -5.86 -5.23 12.37
CA THR A 24 -7.31 -5.43 12.42
C THR A 24 -7.97 -4.16 11.90
N VAL A 25 -8.91 -4.29 10.97
CA VAL A 25 -9.66 -3.16 10.39
C VAL A 25 -11.16 -3.43 10.46
N PRO A 26 -12.00 -2.38 10.45
CA PRO A 26 -13.45 -2.54 10.28
C PRO A 26 -13.80 -3.32 8.99
N PRO A 27 -14.88 -4.13 9.00
CA PRO A 27 -15.26 -4.94 7.83
C PRO A 27 -15.50 -4.12 6.55
N ASP A 28 -16.10 -2.95 6.66
CA ASP A 28 -16.36 -2.04 5.54
C ASP A 28 -15.05 -1.52 4.91
N VAL A 29 -14.03 -1.26 5.73
CA VAL A 29 -12.70 -0.88 5.25
C VAL A 29 -12.06 -2.03 4.48
N TYR A 30 -12.16 -3.25 4.99
CA TYR A 30 -11.66 -4.44 4.30
C TYR A 30 -12.34 -4.64 2.94
N GLU A 31 -13.67 -4.54 2.88
CA GLU A 31 -14.41 -4.64 1.62
C GLU A 31 -13.99 -3.59 0.59
N ARG A 32 -13.78 -2.35 1.04
CA ARG A 32 -13.31 -1.27 0.15
C ARG A 32 -11.91 -1.55 -0.41
N LEU A 33 -11.01 -2.10 0.40
CA LEU A 33 -9.68 -2.54 -0.06
C LEU A 33 -9.78 -3.67 -1.10
N VAL A 34 -10.66 -4.65 -0.87
CA VAL A 34 -10.89 -5.75 -1.83
C VAL A 34 -11.47 -5.24 -3.14
N ARG A 35 -12.44 -4.31 -3.10
CA ARG A 35 -13.04 -3.71 -4.30
C ARG A 35 -12.02 -2.93 -5.12
N GLU A 36 -11.18 -2.13 -4.47
CA GLU A 36 -10.12 -1.38 -5.16
C GLU A 36 -9.06 -2.33 -5.75
N SER A 37 -8.66 -3.36 -5.01
CA SER A 37 -7.76 -4.41 -5.51
C SER A 37 -8.31 -5.08 -6.77
N ALA A 38 -9.61 -5.42 -6.77
CA ALA A 38 -10.29 -5.99 -7.93
C ALA A 38 -10.36 -5.00 -9.10
N ARG A 39 -10.65 -3.72 -8.83
CA ARG A 39 -10.68 -2.67 -9.85
C ARG A 39 -9.33 -2.54 -10.56
N ARG A 40 -8.23 -2.42 -9.82
CA ARG A 40 -6.86 -2.35 -10.38
C ARG A 40 -6.54 -3.58 -11.22
N LYS A 41 -6.92 -4.76 -10.73
CA LYS A 41 -6.72 -6.03 -11.45
C LYS A 41 -7.47 -6.06 -12.79
N ILE A 42 -8.74 -5.65 -12.81
CA ILE A 42 -9.55 -5.61 -14.04
C ILE A 42 -8.98 -4.60 -15.04
N ALA A 43 -8.53 -3.45 -14.55
CA ALA A 43 -7.95 -2.39 -15.37
C ALA A 43 -6.51 -2.67 -15.85
N GLY A 44 -5.86 -3.73 -15.34
CA GLY A 44 -4.44 -3.99 -15.61
C GLY A 44 -3.49 -2.99 -14.96
N GLU A 45 -3.92 -2.31 -13.90
CA GLU A 45 -3.11 -1.36 -13.15
C GLU A 45 -2.10 -2.09 -12.23
N PRO A 46 -0.90 -1.50 -12.00
CA PRO A 46 0.06 -2.05 -11.06
C PRO A 46 -0.44 -1.97 -9.61
N ASN A 47 0.32 -2.52 -8.67
CA ASN A 47 0.06 -2.38 -7.22
C ASN A 47 -1.34 -2.86 -6.79
N GLN A 48 -1.86 -3.90 -7.44
CA GLN A 48 -3.20 -4.45 -7.19
C GLN A 48 -3.34 -5.19 -5.84
N LEU A 49 -2.25 -5.48 -5.13
CA LEU A 49 -2.29 -6.25 -3.88
C LEU A 49 -2.82 -5.39 -2.73
N LEU A 50 -3.58 -5.98 -1.79
CA LEU A 50 -4.04 -5.27 -0.58
C LEU A 50 -2.87 -4.64 0.20
N SER A 51 -1.73 -5.33 0.27
CA SER A 51 -0.54 -4.80 0.93
C SER A 51 0.04 -3.58 0.21
N ALA A 52 -0.10 -3.50 -1.11
CA ALA A 52 0.34 -2.34 -1.90
C ALA A 52 -0.58 -1.13 -1.69
N LEU A 53 -1.90 -1.36 -1.67
CA LEU A 53 -2.89 -0.34 -1.33
C LEU A 53 -2.68 0.23 0.07
N LEU A 54 -2.44 -0.66 1.06
CA LEU A 54 -2.18 -0.25 2.43
C LEU A 54 -0.88 0.55 2.56
N ARG A 55 0.19 0.16 1.86
CA ARG A 55 1.44 0.93 1.87
C ARG A 55 1.26 2.33 1.27
N GLU A 56 0.57 2.44 0.14
CA GLU A 56 0.25 3.74 -0.48
C GLU A 56 -0.57 4.62 0.46
N ALA A 57 -1.64 4.07 1.06
CA ALA A 57 -2.51 4.81 1.96
C ALA A 57 -1.78 5.28 3.23
N VAL A 58 -0.96 4.41 3.85
CA VAL A 58 -0.17 4.76 5.03
C VAL A 58 0.89 5.80 4.69
N TYR A 59 1.59 5.65 3.56
CA TYR A 59 2.60 6.61 3.13
C TYR A 59 1.99 8.00 2.89
N GLU A 60 0.88 8.07 2.17
CA GLU A 60 0.15 9.30 1.91
C GLU A 60 -0.36 9.95 3.21
N TYR A 61 -0.92 9.16 4.13
CA TYR A 61 -1.37 9.66 5.43
C TYR A 61 -0.23 10.26 6.25
N LEU A 62 0.91 9.56 6.35
CA LEU A 62 2.05 10.03 7.14
C LEU A 62 2.73 11.25 6.52
N ASN A 63 2.80 11.35 5.19
CA ASN A 63 3.33 12.53 4.51
C ASN A 63 2.50 13.78 4.78
N ARG A 64 1.19 13.66 5.03
CA ARG A 64 0.32 14.79 5.39
C ARG A 64 0.50 15.28 6.83
N LEU A 65 1.13 14.48 7.69
CA LEU A 65 1.40 14.83 9.09
C LEU A 65 2.77 15.51 9.28
N GLY A 66 3.65 15.43 8.28
CA GLY A 66 4.98 16.06 8.25
C GLY A 66 5.04 17.27 7.33
#